data_AF-A0A3S7E4C7-F1
#
_entry.id   AF-A0A3S7E4C7-F1
#
_cell.length_a   1.000
_cell.length_b   1.000
_cell.length_c   1.000
_cell.angle_alpha   90.00
_cell.angle_beta   90.00
_cell.angle_gamma   90.00
#
_symmetry.space_group_name_H-M   'P 1'
#
loop_
_entity.id
_entity.type
_entity.pdbx_description
1 polymer ?
#
loop_
_entity_poly.entity_id
_entity_poly.type
_entity_poly.pdbx_seq_one_letter_code
_entity_poly.pdbx_strand_id
1 'polypeptide(L)'
;LDREAIQKYALIVQASDQGTPARTGSVTVLINLLDINDNGPRFEAPYMPVVWENTLKPEIVHMNHTSKLLHAFDPDSEENGPPFTYSLPPHYQNSLD
;
A
#
# COMPACT_ATOMS: atom_id res chain seq x y z
N LEU A 1 -10.99 -5.95 12.36
CA LEU A 1 -10.72 -4.52 12.15
C LEU A 1 -9.74 -4.46 11.01
N ASP A 2 -10.02 -3.64 10.01
CA ASP A 2 -9.24 -3.55 8.77
C ASP A 2 -8.80 -2.09 8.67
N ARG A 3 -7.49 -1.86 8.79
CA ARG A 3 -6.92 -0.52 8.86
C ARG A 3 -6.97 0.13 7.47
N GLU A 4 -6.76 -0.66 6.43
CA GLU A 4 -6.77 -0.28 5.01
C GLU A 4 -8.17 0.20 4.61
N ALA A 5 -9.22 -0.38 5.18
CA ALA A 5 -10.59 0.10 5.01
C ALA A 5 -10.92 1.33 5.87
N ILE A 6 -10.65 1.28 7.18
CA ILE A 6 -11.00 2.36 8.14
C ILE A 6 -9.92 2.49 9.22
N GLN A 7 -9.13 3.56 9.18
CA GLN A 7 -8.01 3.76 10.10
C GLN A 7 -8.42 4.27 11.50
N LYS A 8 -9.56 4.97 11.60
CA LYS A 8 -9.95 5.70 12.82
C LYS A 8 -11.43 5.56 13.12
N TYR A 9 -11.75 5.38 14.40
CA TYR A 9 -13.12 5.35 14.91
C TYR A 9 -13.31 6.44 15.97
N ALA A 10 -14.46 7.09 15.95
CA ALA A 10 -14.90 8.00 17.00
C ALA A 10 -16.14 7.43 17.67
N LEU A 11 -16.02 7.02 18.92
CA LEU A 11 -17.12 6.47 19.71
C LEU A 11 -17.58 7.51 20.73
N ILE A 12 -18.87 7.81 20.76
CA ILE A 12 -19.45 8.65 21.81
C ILE A 12 -19.90 7.73 22.93
N VAL A 13 -19.24 7.83 24.08
CA VAL A 13 -19.60 7.11 25.29
C VAL A 13 -20.46 8.03 26.14
N GLN A 14 -21.70 7.62 26.41
CA GLN A 14 -22.61 8.33 27.30
C GLN A 14 -22.75 7.57 28.62
N ALA A 15 -22.55 8.26 29.73
CA ALA A 15 -22.89 7.78 31.06
C ALA A 15 -24.17 8.48 31.53
N SER A 16 -25.02 7.74 32.23
CA SER A 16 -26.19 8.25 32.94
C SER A 16 -26.09 7.82 34.40
N ASP A 17 -26.36 8.73 35.33
CA ASP A 17 -26.57 8.36 36.72
C ASP A 17 -27.99 7.76 36.92
N GLN A 18 -28.24 7.28 38.14
CA GLN A 18 -29.53 6.70 38.56
C GLN A 18 -30.41 7.74 39.30
N GLY A 19 -30.15 9.04 39.13
CA GLY A 19 -30.91 10.10 39.78
C GLY A 19 -32.34 10.25 39.23
N THR A 20 -33.16 11.06 39.90
CA THR A 20 -34.49 11.45 39.41
C THR A 20 -34.64 12.97 39.55
N PRO A 21 -34.45 13.76 38.47
CA PRO A 21 -34.11 13.34 37.10
C PRO A 21 -32.66 12.84 36.97
N ALA A 22 -32.41 11.92 36.04
CA ALA A 22 -31.08 11.40 35.76
C ALA A 22 -30.22 12.47 35.08
N ARG A 23 -28.93 12.54 35.44
CA ARG A 23 -27.95 13.37 34.74
C ARG A 23 -27.13 12.51 33.80
N THR A 24 -26.85 13.05 32.62
CA THR A 24 -26.01 12.40 31.62
C THR A 24 -24.73 13.20 31.38
N GLY A 25 -23.66 12.48 31.06
CA GLY A 25 -22.42 13.04 30.56
C GLY A 25 -21.95 12.22 29.35
N SER A 26 -21.34 12.86 28.36
CA SER A 26 -20.79 12.17 27.20
C SER A 26 -19.34 12.55 26.95
N VAL A 27 -18.57 11.61 26.41
CA VAL A 27 -17.17 11.80 26.01
C VAL A 27 -16.92 11.08 24.68
N THR A 28 -16.10 11.67 23.82
CA THR A 28 -15.66 11.05 22.58
C THR A 28 -14.36 10.29 22.81
N VAL A 29 -14.36 8.99 22.50
CA VAL A 29 -13.16 8.14 22.47
C VAL A 29 -12.70 8.01 21.03
N LEU A 30 -11.45 8.42 20.76
CA LEU A 30 -10.80 8.27 19.47
C LEU A 30 -9.94 7.02 19.47
N ILE A 31 -10.22 6.09 18.56
CA ILE A 31 -9.47 4.86 18.37
C ILE A 31 -8.70 4.97 17.06
N ASN A 32 -7.38 4.84 17.13
CA ASN A 32 -6.52 4.73 15.94
C ASN A 32 -6.11 3.27 15.79
N LEU A 33 -6.36 2.68 14.63
CA LEU A 33 -5.87 1.35 14.32
C LEU A 33 -4.38 1.43 13.96
N LEU A 34 -3.61 0.49 14.51
CA LEU A 34 -2.22 0.27 14.13
C LEU A 34 -2.17 -0.62 12.90
N ASP A 35 -1.15 -0.37 12.08
CA ASP A 35 -0.88 -1.11 10.86
C ASP A 35 -0.15 -2.43 11.15
N ILE A 36 -0.44 -3.45 10.33
CA ILE A 36 0.28 -4.71 10.30
C ILE A 36 0.62 -5.04 8.84
N ASN A 37 1.70 -5.77 8.61
CA ASN A 37 2.07 -6.25 7.28
C ASN A 37 1.20 -7.47 6.92
N ASP A 38 0.00 -7.23 6.39
CA ASP A 38 -0.93 -8.28 5.94
C ASP A 38 -1.28 -8.21 4.45
N ASN A 39 -0.73 -7.22 3.74
CA ASN A 39 -0.72 -7.16 2.28
C ASN A 39 0.71 -7.31 1.75
N GLY A 40 0.82 -7.74 0.49
CA GLY A 40 2.11 -7.85 -0.19
C GLY A 40 2.16 -6.98 -1.44
N PRO A 41 3.38 -6.63 -1.91
CA PRO A 41 3.54 -5.77 -3.07
C PRO A 41 2.99 -6.45 -4.32
N ARG A 42 2.17 -5.71 -5.08
CA ARG A 42 1.61 -6.17 -6.36
C ARG A 42 1.85 -5.16 -7.47
N PHE A 43 2.12 -5.64 -8.68
CA PHE A 43 2.18 -4.78 -9.85
C PHE A 43 0.77 -4.38 -10.30
N GLU A 44 0.58 -3.11 -10.67
CA GLU A 44 -0.71 -2.61 -11.15
C GLU A 44 -1.16 -3.23 -12.47
N ALA A 45 -0.20 -3.63 -13.31
CA ALA A 45 -0.47 -4.24 -14.61
C ALA A 45 0.68 -5.18 -15.01
N PRO A 46 0.40 -6.19 -15.85
CA PRO A 46 1.46 -6.96 -16.51
C PRO A 46 2.40 -6.03 -17.28
N TYR A 47 3.71 -6.25 -17.13
CA TYR A 47 4.72 -5.54 -17.89
C TYR A 47 5.06 -6.35 -19.15
N MET A 48 4.72 -5.81 -20.33
CA MET A 48 4.97 -6.44 -21.64
C MET A 48 5.75 -5.48 -22.55
N PRO A 49 7.08 -5.32 -22.33
CA PRO A 49 7.89 -4.45 -23.16
C PRO A 49 8.13 -5.08 -24.54
N VAL A 50 8.18 -4.24 -25.57
CA VAL A 50 8.64 -4.63 -26.91
C VAL A 50 10.02 -4.03 -27.15
N VAL A 51 11.00 -4.88 -27.45
CA VAL A 51 12.38 -4.48 -27.73
C VAL A 51 12.71 -4.85 -29.16
N TRP A 52 13.23 -3.90 -29.94
CA TRP A 52 13.67 -4.16 -31.30
C TRP A 52 15.07 -4.77 -31.31
N GLU A 53 15.34 -5.70 -32.23
CA GLU A 53 16.60 -6.45 -32.33
C GLU A 53 17.86 -5.56 -32.44
N ASN A 54 17.75 -4.36 -33.02
CA ASN A 54 18.87 -3.44 -33.23
C ASN A 54 18.95 -2.32 -32.17
N THR A 55 18.37 -2.57 -30.99
CA THR A 55 18.38 -1.62 -29.88
C THR A 55 19.77 -1.59 -29.23
N LEU A 56 20.59 -0.59 -29.59
CA LEU A 56 22.02 -0.48 -29.24
C LEU A 56 22.31 -0.42 -27.72
N LYS A 57 21.32 -0.04 -26.92
CA LYS A 57 21.28 -0.22 -25.47
C LYS A 57 19.82 -0.42 -25.10
N PRO A 58 19.41 -1.51 -24.43
CA PRO A 58 18.17 -1.51 -23.68
C PRO A 58 18.35 -0.62 -22.44
N GLU A 59 18.67 0.65 -22.63
CA GLU A 59 18.43 1.66 -21.62
C GLU A 59 16.91 1.68 -21.49
N ILE A 60 16.40 1.03 -20.44
CA ILE A 60 14.99 0.98 -19.99
C ILE A 60 14.13 1.74 -20.99
N VAL A 61 13.68 1.05 -22.03
CA VAL A 61 13.20 1.64 -23.28
C VAL A 61 12.44 2.94 -23.02
N HIS A 62 13.12 4.08 -23.19
CA HIS A 62 12.50 5.39 -23.29
C HIS A 62 11.92 5.48 -24.70
N MET A 63 10.86 4.73 -24.96
CA MET A 63 10.02 4.99 -26.13
C MET A 63 9.08 6.12 -25.74
N ASN A 64 9.40 7.32 -26.20
CA ASN A 64 8.49 8.33 -26.75
C ASN A 64 6.98 8.18 -26.43
N HIS A 65 6.61 8.10 -25.14
CA HIS A 65 5.51 8.80 -24.45
C HIS A 65 5.11 8.21 -23.08
N THR A 66 5.64 7.08 -22.62
CA THR A 66 5.50 6.70 -21.19
C THR A 66 6.53 5.63 -20.80
N SER A 67 7.62 6.03 -20.14
CA SER A 67 8.41 5.09 -19.34
C SER A 67 7.53 4.64 -18.17
N LYS A 68 6.76 3.57 -18.34
CA LYS A 68 6.09 2.93 -17.20
C LYS A 68 7.16 2.15 -16.44
N LEU A 69 7.83 2.84 -15.52
CA LEU A 69 8.64 2.19 -14.48
C LEU A 69 7.75 1.12 -13.82
N LEU A 70 8.33 -0.06 -13.60
CA LEU A 70 7.64 -1.13 -12.88
C LEU A 70 7.27 -0.59 -11.49
N HIS A 71 5.97 -0.43 -11.25
CA HIS A 71 5.43 0.11 -10.01
C HIS A 71 4.72 -1.00 -9.23
N ALA A 72 5.27 -1.35 -8.07
CA ALA A 72 4.57 -2.16 -7.09
C ALA A 72 3.73 -1.27 -6.17
N PHE A 73 2.56 -1.76 -5.79
CA PHE A 73 1.64 -1.15 -4.86
C PHE A 73 1.39 -2.09 -3.69
N ASP A 74 1.37 -1.53 -2.49
CA ASP A 74 1.02 -2.21 -1.26
C ASP A 74 0.17 -1.22 -0.42
N PRO A 75 -1.04 -1.59 0.03
CA PRO A 75 -1.92 -0.69 0.78
C PRO A 75 -1.48 -0.50 2.24
N ASP A 76 -0.53 -1.29 2.73
CA ASP A 76 0.01 -1.17 4.09
C ASP A 76 0.74 0.17 4.26
N SER A 77 0.98 0.58 5.51
CA SER A 77 1.71 1.83 5.78
C SER A 77 3.18 1.73 5.33
N GLU A 78 3.89 2.86 5.26
CA GLU A 78 5.33 2.88 4.91
C GLU A 78 6.21 2.06 5.87
N GLU A 79 5.75 1.75 7.08
CA GLU A 79 6.52 0.88 7.99
C GLU A 79 6.43 -0.60 7.59
N ASN A 80 5.34 -1.00 6.93
CA ASN A 80 5.04 -2.40 6.58
C ASN A 80 4.99 -2.67 5.08
N GLY A 81 4.95 -1.64 4.23
CA GLY A 81 4.93 -1.74 2.77
C GLY A 81 6.20 -1.15 2.13
N PRO A 82 6.10 0.01 1.45
CA PRO A 82 7.24 0.62 0.73
C PRO A 82 8.33 1.13 1.69
N PRO A 83 9.62 1.19 1.28
CA PRO A 83 10.12 1.10 -0.10
C PRO A 83 10.33 -0.34 -0.59
N PHE A 84 10.01 -0.57 -1.87
CA PHE A 84 10.18 -1.88 -2.50
C PHE A 84 11.56 -2.06 -3.13
N THR A 85 12.02 -3.32 -3.16
CA THR A 85 13.19 -3.74 -3.93
C THR A 85 12.75 -4.64 -5.08
N TYR A 86 13.43 -4.52 -6.23
CA TYR A 86 13.12 -5.28 -7.44
C TYR A 86 14.31 -6.15 -7.82
N SER A 87 14.05 -7.40 -8.19
CA SER A 87 15.07 -8.31 -8.71
C SER A 87 14.50 -9.22 -9.79
N LEU A 88 15.33 -9.61 -10.74
CA LEU A 88 14.97 -10.66 -11.70
C LEU A 88 15.09 -12.03 -11.02
N PRO A 89 14.17 -12.97 -11.29
CA PRO A 89 14.31 -14.34 -10.83
C PRO A 89 15.67 -14.94 -11.25
N PRO A 90 16.26 -15.86 -10.45
CA PRO A 90 17.62 -16.36 -10.67
C PRO A 90 17.88 -16.93 -12.07
N HIS A 91 16.87 -17.52 -12.72
CA HIS A 91 16.99 -18.10 -14.06
C HIS A 91 17.11 -17.08 -15.19
N TYR A 92 16.79 -15.80 -14.96
CA TYR A 92 16.98 -14.70 -15.92
C TYR A 92 18.25 -13.88 -15.65
N GLN A 93 18.99 -14.18 -14.57
CA GLN A 93 20.22 -13.44 -14.23
C GLN A 93 21.41 -13.85 -15.10
N ASN A 94 21.39 -15.06 -15.69
CA ASN A 94 22.49 -15.60 -16.50
C ASN A 94 22.36 -15.31 -18.01
N SER A 95 21.35 -14.56 -18.45
CA SER A 95 21.15 -14.21 -19.87
C SER A 95 21.69 -12.80 -20.21
N LEU A 96 22.63 -12.29 -19.42
CA LEU A 96 23.24 -10.98 -19.59
C LEU A 96 24.59 -11.03 -20.35
N ASP A 97 24.94 -12.19 -20.92
CA ASP A 97 26.08 -12.37 -21.83
C ASP A 97 25.69 -12.15 -23.31
#